data_AF-A0A955XPS4-F1
#
_entry.id   AF-A0A955XPS4-F1
#
_cell.length_a   1.000
_cell.length_b   1.000
_cell.length_c   1.000
_cell.angle_alpha   90.00
_cell.angle_beta   90.00
_cell.angle_gamma   90.00
#
_symmetry.space_group_name_H-M   'P 1'
#
loop_
_entity.id
_entity.type
_entity.pdbx_description
1 polymer ?
#
loop_
_entity_poly.entity_id
_entity_poly.type
_entity_poly.pdbx_seq_one_letter_code
_entity_poly.pdbx_strand_id
1 'polypeptide(L)' 'METMLLGLAFLVSSVLFILSLRGLSSQETSRRGNVYGIVGMAIAVGALATSTEVE' A
#
# COMPACT_ATOMS: atom_id res chain seq x y z
N MET A 1 15.58 2.27 14.71
CA MET A 1 15.25 3.12 13.55
C MET A 1 14.36 2.38 12.56
N GLU A 2 14.61 1.08 12.28
CA GLU A 2 13.80 0.27 11.36
C GLU A 2 12.29 0.29 11.64
N THR A 3 11.87 0.17 12.90
CA THR A 3 10.45 0.16 13.29
C THR A 3 9.69 1.43 12.91
N MET A 4 10.34 2.60 12.93
CA MET A 4 9.71 3.85 12.51
C MET A 4 9.51 3.89 11.00
N LEU A 5 10.51 3.43 10.23
CA LEU A 5 10.41 3.38 8.77
C LEU A 5 9.37 2.37 8.30
N LEU A 6 9.31 1.19 8.93
CA LEU A 6 8.28 0.17 8.72
C LEU A 6 6.88 0.70 9.03
N GLY A 7 6.71 1.33 10.20
CA GLY A 7 5.44 1.93 10.59
C GLY A 7 4.97 2.99 9.59
N LEU A 8 5.88 3.84 9.10
CA LEU A 8 5.58 4.82 8.06
C LEU A 8 5.23 4.16 6.72
N ALA A 9 5.96 3.11 6.30
CA ALA A 9 5.69 2.39 5.06
C ALA A 9 4.29 1.74 5.07
N PHE A 10 3.91 1.08 6.17
CA PHE A 10 2.58 0.49 6.33
C PHE A 10 1.48 1.55 6.44
N LEU A 11 1.74 2.68 7.10
CA LEU A 11 0.80 3.80 7.14
C LEU A 11 0.52 4.34 5.73
N VAL A 12 1.57 4.61 4.94
CA VAL A 12 1.45 5.07 3.55
C VAL A 12 0.74 4.04 2.69
N SER A 13 1.09 2.76 2.80
CA SER A 13 0.43 1.67 2.08
C SER A 13 -1.08 1.60 2.42
N SER A 14 -1.44 1.75 3.69
CA SER A 14 -2.83 1.74 4.14
C SER A 14 -3.65 2.88 3.53
N VAL A 15 -3.09 4.10 3.46
CA VAL A 15 -3.73 5.25 2.81
C VAL A 15 -3.95 4.98 1.32
N LEU A 16 -2.95 4.41 0.62
CA LEU A 16 -3.06 4.06 -0.80
C LEU A 16 -4.14 3.00 -1.06
N PHE A 17 -4.29 2.01 -0.17
CA PHE A 17 -5.38 1.03 -0.26
C PHE A 17 -6.76 1.66 -0.08
N ILE A 18 -6.92 2.60 0.86
CA ILE A 18 -8.18 3.34 1.04
C ILE A 18 -8.53 4.12 -0.25
N LEU A 19 -7.55 4.79 -0.85
CA LEU A 19 -7.74 5.49 -2.13
C LEU A 19 -8.03 4.54 -3.30
N SER A 20 -7.41 3.36 -3.31
CA SER A 20 -7.68 2.29 -4.27
C SER A 20 -9.14 1.83 -4.22
N LEU A 21 -9.63 1.47 -3.02
CA LEU A 21 -11.02 1.04 -2.80
C LEU A 21 -12.02 2.13 -3.20
N ARG A 22 -11.73 3.39 -2.87
CA ARG A 22 -12.53 4.54 -3.31
C ARG A 22 -12.54 4.70 -4.83
N GLY A 23 -11.41 4.44 -5.50
CA GLY A 23 -11.33 4.51 -6.96
C GLY A 23 -12.03 3.34 -7.65
N LEU A 24 -11.99 2.15 -7.05
CA LEU A 24 -12.59 0.92 -7.58
C LEU A 24 -14.12 0.88 -7.44
N SER A 25 -14.71 1.71 -6.58
CA SER A 25 -16.16 1.75 -6.35
C SER A 25 -16.95 2.39 -7.51
N SER A 26 -16.29 3.02 -8.48
CA SER A 26 -16.90 3.48 -9.72
C SER A 26 -16.10 3.03 -10.94
N GLN A 27 -16.79 2.60 -12.00
CA GLN A 27 -16.14 2.11 -13.23
C GLN A 27 -15.27 3.19 -13.90
N GLU A 28 -15.68 4.45 -13.84
CA GLU A 28 -14.94 5.58 -14.42
C GLU A 28 -13.59 5.81 -13.71
N THR A 29 -13.56 5.67 -12.38
CA THR A 29 -12.33 5.87 -11.58
C THR A 29 -11.54 4.59 -11.33
N SER A 30 -12.06 3.42 -11.74
CA SER A 30 -11.51 2.10 -11.43
C SER A 30 -10.06 1.93 -11.88
N ARG A 31 -9.70 2.46 -13.06
CA ARG A 31 -8.32 2.41 -13.58
C ARG A 31 -7.35 3.16 -12.68
N ARG A 32 -7.75 4.32 -12.13
CA ARG A 32 -6.94 5.11 -11.19
C ARG A 32 -6.86 4.43 -9.82
N GLY A 33 -7.98 3.88 -9.34
CA GLY A 33 -8.05 3.09 -8.10
C GLY A 33 -7.05 1.93 -8.14
N ASN A 34 -7.08 1.14 -9.21
CA ASN A 34 -6.18 0.02 -9.38
C ASN A 34 -4.69 0.41 -9.35
N VAL A 35 -4.31 1.56 -9.93
CA VAL A 35 -2.92 2.06 -9.85
C VAL A 35 -2.53 2.37 -8.41
N TYR A 36 -3.40 3.01 -7.62
CA TYR A 36 -3.11 3.24 -6.20
C TYR A 36 -2.94 1.93 -5.43
N GLY A 37 -3.75 0.91 -5.75
CA GLY A 37 -3.62 -0.43 -5.16
C GLY A 37 -2.30 -1.11 -5.50
N ILE A 38 -1.86 -1.05 -6.76
CA ILE A 38 -0.58 -1.62 -7.20
C ILE A 38 0.59 -0.94 -6.48
N VAL A 39 0.57 0.40 -6.38
CA VAL A 39 1.62 1.15 -5.68
C VAL A 39 1.61 0.82 -4.18
N GLY A 40 0.43 0.76 -3.55
CA GLY A 40 0.30 0.38 -2.13
C GLY A 40 0.80 -1.02 -1.85
N MET A 41 0.52 -1.98 -2.75
CA MET A 41 1.00 -3.35 -2.66
C MET A 41 2.52 -3.45 -2.85
N ALA A 42 3.09 -2.72 -3.81
CA ALA A 42 4.54 -2.69 -4.01
C ALA A 42 5.29 -2.15 -2.77
N ILE A 43 4.75 -1.12 -2.11
CA ILE A 43 5.31 -0.57 -0.87
C ILE A 43 5.18 -1.58 0.28
N ALA A 44 4.01 -2.22 0.43
CA ALA A 44 3.79 -3.21 1.48
C ALA A 44 4.73 -4.42 1.34
N VAL A 45 4.83 -4.97 0.13
CA VAL A 45 5.71 -6.11 -0.16
C VAL A 45 7.18 -5.71 -0.01
N GLY A 46 7.58 -4.54 -0.49
CA GLY A 46 8.94 -4.04 -0.33
C GLY A 46 9.30 -3.90 1.15
N ALA A 47 8.43 -3.28 1.94
CA ALA A 47 8.60 -3.16 3.38
C ALA A 47 8.73 -4.54 4.03
N LEU A 48 7.77 -5.44 3.78
CA LEU A 48 7.74 -6.82 4.29
C LEU A 48 8.99 -7.62 3.93
N ALA A 49 9.43 -7.54 2.68
CA ALA A 49 10.58 -8.28 2.18
C ALA A 49 11.91 -7.78 2.77
N THR A 50 11.99 -6.48 3.07
CA THR A 50 13.17 -5.91 3.77
C THR A 50 13.10 -6.11 5.27
N SER A 51 11.90 -6.23 5.83
CA SER A 51 11.65 -6.40 7.25
C SER A 51 11.49 -7.87 7.60
N THR A 52 12.44 -8.73 7.24
CA THR A 52 12.40 -10.18 7.50
C THR A 52 12.35 -10.52 9.00
N GLU A 53 11.22 -10.24 9.65
CA GLU A 53 10.65 -10.97 10.77
C GLU A 53 9.72 -12.01 10.14
N VAL A 54 10.33 -13.04 9.54
CA VAL A 54 9.60 -14.27 9.22
C VAL A 54 9.64 -15.11 10.49
N GLU A 55 8.77 -14.78 11.43
CA GLU A 55 8.32 -15.70 12.50
C GLU A 55 6.89 -16.14 12.21
#